data_AF-A0A7J0CA61-F1
#
_entry.id   AF-A0A7J0CA61-F1
#
_cell.length_a   1.000
_cell.length_b   1.000
_cell.length_c   1.000
_cell.angle_alpha   90.00
_cell.angle_beta   90.00
_cell.angle_gamma   90.00
#
_symmetry.space_group_name_H-M   'P 1'
#
loop_
_entity.id
_entity.type
_entity.pdbx_description
1 polymer ?
#
loop_
_entity_poly.entity_id
_entity_poly.type
_entity_poly.pdbx_seq_one_letter_code
_entity_poly.pdbx_strand_id
1 'polypeptide(L)'
;MDAVVRVARGGTALDPEVVAQLLGRSRKQDVLVGLTPREREVLGLMAEGRTNSAVAKQLVVSDGAVEKHVSNIFQKLGLSPSDGDHRRVLAVLTYLKS
;
A
#
# COMPACT_ATOMS: atom_id res chain seq x y z
N MET A 1 -19.84 -33.82 -8.37
CA MET A 1 -21.23 -33.82 -7.90
C MET A 1 -21.17 -33.92 -6.39
N ASP A 2 -21.51 -32.96 -5.54
CA ASP A 2 -22.03 -31.61 -5.65
C ASP A 2 -21.64 -30.95 -4.33
N ALA A 3 -20.84 -29.88 -4.34
CA ALA A 3 -20.64 -29.03 -3.17
C ALA A 3 -21.33 -27.69 -3.44
N VAL A 4 -22.58 -27.76 -3.88
CA VAL A 4 -23.46 -26.59 -4.03
C VAL A 4 -23.85 -26.15 -2.62
N VAL A 5 -23.06 -25.23 -2.08
CA VAL A 5 -23.45 -24.43 -0.93
C VAL A 5 -24.75 -23.71 -1.28
N ARG A 6 -25.78 -24.08 -0.53
CA ARG A 6 -27.15 -23.61 -0.60
C ARG A 6 -27.23 -22.12 -0.25
N VAL A 7 -27.32 -21.25 -1.26
CA VAL A 7 -27.71 -19.84 -1.07
C VAL A 7 -29.23 -19.75 -1.21
N ALA A 8 -29.92 -19.81 -0.07
CA ALA A 8 -31.35 -19.51 0.02
C ALA A 8 -31.52 -18.22 0.83
N ARG A 9 -31.65 -17.08 0.12
CA ARG A 9 -32.37 -15.83 0.45
C ARG A 9 -31.75 -14.63 -0.30
N GLY A 10 -32.03 -14.53 -1.61
CA GLY A 10 -32.14 -13.23 -2.29
C GLY A 10 -30.89 -12.39 -2.57
N GLY A 11 -29.69 -12.96 -2.67
CA GLY A 11 -28.49 -12.25 -3.13
C GLY A 11 -27.91 -12.91 -4.38
N THR A 12 -27.49 -12.11 -5.37
CA THR A 12 -26.89 -12.56 -6.63
C THR A 12 -25.83 -13.65 -6.43
N ALA A 13 -25.83 -14.67 -7.30
CA ALA A 13 -24.75 -15.65 -7.36
C ALA A 13 -23.46 -14.94 -7.79
N LEU A 14 -22.69 -14.48 -6.81
CA LEU A 14 -21.37 -13.91 -7.03
C LEU A 14 -20.44 -15.04 -7.47
N ASP A 15 -19.95 -14.92 -8.70
CA ASP A 15 -18.98 -15.84 -9.29
C ASP A 15 -17.71 -15.90 -8.40
N PRO A 16 -17.19 -17.10 -8.09
CA PRO A 16 -15.96 -17.25 -7.30
C PRO A 16 -14.77 -16.45 -7.83
N GLU A 17 -14.68 -16.27 -9.15
CA GLU A 17 -13.63 -15.51 -9.80
C GLU A 17 -13.80 -13.99 -9.58
N VAL A 18 -15.04 -13.51 -9.58
CA VAL A 18 -15.38 -12.12 -9.22
C VAL A 18 -15.10 -11.88 -7.73
N VAL A 19 -15.41 -12.83 -6.85
CA VAL A 19 -15.09 -12.76 -5.42
C VAL A 19 -13.57 -12.72 -5.20
N ALA A 20 -12.80 -13.55 -5.91
CA ALA A 20 -11.34 -13.53 -5.83
C ALA A 20 -10.74 -12.19 -6.29
N GLN A 21 -11.26 -11.61 -7.38
CA GLN A 21 -10.84 -10.29 -7.83
C GLN A 21 -11.21 -9.18 -6.85
N LEU A 22 -12.41 -9.21 -6.27
CA LEU A 22 -12.86 -8.25 -5.26
C LEU A 22 -12.00 -8.35 -4.00
N LEU A 23 -11.75 -9.55 -3.49
CA LEU A 23 -10.88 -9.78 -2.33
C LEU A 23 -9.44 -9.35 -2.60
N GLY A 24 -8.91 -9.58 -3.81
CA GLY A 24 -7.58 -9.12 -4.22
C GLY A 24 -7.46 -7.60 -4.30
N ARG A 25 -8.51 -6.91 -4.80
CA ARG A 25 -8.58 -5.44 -4.84
C ARG A 25 -8.74 -4.83 -3.45
N SER A 26 -9.61 -5.39 -2.61
CA SER A 26 -9.78 -4.95 -1.22
C SER A 26 -8.47 -5.08 -0.44
N ARG A 27 -7.77 -6.22 -0.56
CA ARG A 27 -6.51 -6.45 0.13
C ARG A 27 -5.38 -5.51 -0.33
N LYS A 28 -5.39 -5.06 -1.59
CA LYS A 28 -4.47 -4.02 -2.10
C LYS A 28 -4.79 -2.63 -1.55
N GLN A 29 -6.06 -2.23 -1.55
CA GLN A 29 -6.48 -0.96 -0.95
C GLN A 29 -6.20 -0.92 0.55
N ASP A 30 -6.37 -2.04 1.26
CA ASP A 30 -6.09 -2.16 2.70
C ASP A 30 -4.64 -1.80 3.08
N VAL A 31 -3.67 -2.12 2.22
CA VAL A 31 -2.24 -1.87 2.50
C VAL A 31 -1.93 -0.37 2.62
N LEU A 32 -2.58 0.47 1.80
CA LEU A 32 -2.41 1.93 1.88
C LEU A 32 -3.35 2.61 2.89
N VAL A 33 -4.43 1.94 3.30
CA VAL A 33 -5.36 2.44 4.33
C VAL A 33 -4.66 2.61 5.69
N GLY A 34 -3.71 1.74 6.01
CA GLY A 34 -2.92 1.83 7.26
C GLY A 34 -1.94 3.02 7.34
N LEU A 35 -1.69 3.70 6.22
CA LEU A 35 -0.87 4.91 6.21
C LEU A 35 -1.66 6.13 6.66
N THR A 36 -1.00 7.06 7.35
CA THR A 36 -1.57 8.39 7.64
C THR A 36 -1.60 9.24 6.37
N PRO A 37 -2.39 10.33 6.32
CA PRO A 37 -2.39 11.25 5.19
C PRO A 37 -0.99 11.74 4.83
N ARG A 38 -0.18 12.11 5.83
CA ARG A 38 1.17 12.60 5.61
C ARG A 38 2.12 11.54 5.08
N GLU A 39 2.00 10.31 5.54
CA GLU A 39 2.77 9.17 5.02
C GLU A 39 2.40 8.86 3.57
N ARG A 40 1.12 8.99 3.19
CA ARG A 40 0.69 8.86 1.79
C ARG A 40 1.27 9.95 0.90
N GLU A 41 1.27 11.21 1.34
CA GLU A 41 1.90 12.31 0.61
C GLU A 41 3.39 12.06 0.39
N VAL A 42 4.12 11.67 1.44
CA VAL A 42 5.54 11.32 1.34
C VAL A 42 5.74 10.17 0.35
N LEU A 43 4.96 9.09 0.44
CA LEU A 43 5.05 7.95 -0.46
C LEU A 43 4.75 8.31 -1.92
N GLY A 44 3.78 9.20 -2.17
CA GLY A 44 3.49 9.74 -3.50
C GLY A 44 4.68 10.47 -4.10
N LEU A 45 5.30 11.38 -3.33
CA LEU A 45 6.50 12.09 -3.78
C LEU A 45 7.71 11.16 -3.97
N MET A 46 7.83 10.10 -3.17
CA MET A 46 8.83 9.05 -3.40
C MET A 46 8.58 8.36 -4.75
N ALA A 47 7.32 8.09 -5.11
CA ALA A 47 6.95 7.47 -6.38
C ALA A 47 7.19 8.37 -7.59
N GLU A 48 7.16 9.70 -7.40
CA GLU A 48 7.64 10.67 -8.39
C GLU A 48 9.19 10.71 -8.52
N GLY A 49 9.91 9.93 -7.72
CA GLY A 49 11.38 9.87 -7.74
C GLY A 49 12.07 11.00 -6.96
N ARG A 50 11.36 11.72 -6.10
CA ARG A 50 11.95 12.81 -5.28
C ARG A 50 12.91 12.26 -4.24
N THR A 51 13.99 12.99 -3.94
CA THR A 51 14.87 12.72 -2.80
C THR A 51 14.22 13.15 -1.48
N ASN A 52 14.71 12.66 -0.33
CA ASN A 52 14.17 13.09 0.98
C ASN A 52 14.26 14.61 1.17
N SER A 53 15.33 15.25 0.70
CA SER A 53 15.49 16.71 0.75
C SER A 53 14.53 17.46 -0.16
N ALA A 54 14.19 16.92 -1.33
CA ALA A 54 13.17 17.49 -2.19
C ALA A 54 11.77 17.35 -1.57
N VAL A 55 11.46 16.18 -0.99
CA VAL A 55 10.22 15.95 -0.23
C VAL A 55 10.13 16.92 0.94
N ALA A 56 11.20 17.08 1.72
CA ALA A 56 11.26 17.96 2.88
C ALA A 56 10.96 19.41 2.49
N LYS A 57 11.57 19.90 1.41
CA LYS A 57 11.31 21.24 0.85
C LYS A 57 9.86 21.40 0.39
N GLN A 58 9.33 20.45 -0.37
CA GLN A 58 7.97 20.53 -0.91
C GLN A 58 6.90 20.48 0.18
N LEU A 59 7.16 19.71 1.23
CA LEU A 59 6.25 19.52 2.36
C LEU A 59 6.49 20.53 3.49
N VAL A 60 7.51 21.40 3.38
CA VAL A 60 7.93 22.41 4.37
C VAL A 60 8.18 21.79 5.75
N VAL A 61 9.02 20.75 5.78
CA VAL A 61 9.45 20.03 6.99
C VAL A 61 10.96 19.80 6.96
N SER A 62 11.53 19.29 8.06
CA SER A 62 12.95 18.90 8.10
C SER A 62 13.21 17.56 7.40
N ASP A 63 14.44 17.33 6.93
CA ASP A 63 14.86 16.05 6.37
C ASP A 63 14.64 14.89 7.36
N GLY A 64 14.96 15.09 8.64
CA GLY A 64 14.73 14.09 9.68
C GLY A 64 13.25 13.75 9.89
N ALA A 65 12.33 14.70 9.67
CA ALA A 65 10.90 14.41 9.69
C ALA A 65 10.50 13.50 8.52
N VAL A 66 11.04 13.74 7.32
CA VAL A 66 10.82 12.86 6.17
C VAL A 66 11.39 11.47 6.42
N GLU A 67 12.62 11.36 6.95
CA GLU A 67 13.21 10.06 7.30
C GLU A 67 12.37 9.27 8.30
N LYS A 68 11.79 9.95 9.30
CA LYS A 68 10.86 9.35 10.24
C LYS A 68 9.59 8.84 9.54
N HIS A 69 8.99 9.65 8.65
CA HIS A 69 7.85 9.21 7.86
C HIS A 69 8.19 8.01 6.98
N VAL A 70 9.32 8.02 6.28
CA VAL A 70 9.81 6.92 5.44
C VAL A 70 10.00 5.64 6.25
N SER A 71 10.60 5.75 7.43
CA SER A 71 10.80 4.61 8.33
C SER A 71 9.47 4.02 8.80
N ASN A 72 8.52 4.87 9.18
CA ASN A 72 7.18 4.43 9.58
C ASN A 72 6.42 3.79 8.40
N ILE A 73 6.54 4.34 7.19
CA ILE A 73 5.96 3.75 5.98
C ILE A 73 6.50 2.33 5.79
N PHE A 74 7.82 2.13 5.86
CA PHE A 74 8.42 0.80 5.71
C PHE A 74 7.90 -0.18 6.76
N GLN A 75 7.81 0.24 8.03
CA GLN A 75 7.24 -0.59 9.08
C GLN A 75 5.78 -0.97 8.81
N LYS A 76 4.95 0.00 8.42
CA LYS A 76 3.52 -0.22 8.13
C LYS A 76 3.28 -1.07 6.89
N LEU A 77 4.18 -1.00 5.91
CA LEU A 77 4.17 -1.85 4.73
C LEU A 77 4.84 -3.22 4.96
N GLY A 78 5.32 -3.51 6.17
CA GLY A 78 6.00 -4.78 6.48
C GLY A 78 7.35 -4.96 5.79
N LEU A 79 8.01 -3.86 5.40
CA LEU A 79 9.28 -3.87 4.66
C LEU A 79 10.46 -3.90 5.63
N SER A 80 10.91 -5.10 5.97
CA SER A 80 12.11 -5.34 6.77
C SER A 80 13.40 -4.99 6.00
N PRO A 81 14.48 -4.57 6.69
CA PRO A 81 15.80 -4.48 6.07
C PRO A 81 16.18 -5.83 5.44
N SER A 82 16.74 -5.78 4.23
CA SER A 82 17.26 -6.96 3.53
C SER A 82 18.52 -6.55 2.77
N ASP A 83 19.45 -7.49 2.61
CA ASP A 83 20.72 -7.22 1.90
C ASP A 83 20.56 -7.19 0.38
N GLY A 84 19.46 -7.76 -0.15
CA GLY A 84 19.21 -7.87 -1.59
C GLY A 84 18.29 -6.79 -2.18
N ASP A 85 17.40 -6.18 -1.37
CA ASP A 85 16.36 -5.29 -1.89
C ASP A 85 16.40 -3.88 -1.30
N HIS A 86 16.15 -2.90 -2.16
CA HIS A 86 15.93 -1.52 -1.74
C HIS A 86 14.49 -1.31 -1.26
N ARG A 87 14.29 -1.22 0.06
CA ARG A 87 12.97 -0.96 0.69
C ARG A 87 12.21 0.23 0.10
N ARG A 88 12.92 1.29 -0.31
CA ARG A 88 12.30 2.45 -0.98
C ARG A 88 11.63 2.05 -2.29
N VAL A 89 12.33 1.27 -3.12
CA VAL A 89 11.82 0.78 -4.40
C VAL A 89 10.64 -0.15 -4.16
N LEU A 90 10.74 -1.06 -3.20
CA LEU A 90 9.62 -1.94 -2.82
C LEU A 90 8.39 -1.13 -2.38
N ALA A 91 8.56 -0.11 -1.53
CA ALA A 91 7.46 0.74 -1.10
C ALA A 91 6.79 1.48 -2.28
N VAL A 92 7.59 2.02 -3.20
CA VAL A 92 7.08 2.69 -4.41
C VAL A 92 6.36 1.70 -5.32
N LEU A 93 6.90 0.49 -5.53
CA LEU A 93 6.23 -0.54 -6.32
C LEU A 93 4.91 -0.99 -5.67
N THR A 94 4.85 -1.08 -4.35
CA THR A 94 3.60 -1.33 -3.62
C THR A 94 2.59 -0.22 -3.90
N TYR A 95 3.00 1.05 -3.77
CA TYR A 95 2.14 2.21 -4.05
C TYR A 95 1.59 2.21 -5.50
N LEU A 96 2.45 1.99 -6.50
CA LEU A 96 2.04 2.00 -7.91
C LEU A 96 1.15 0.81 -8.31
N LYS A 97 1.19 -0.29 -7.55
CA LYS A 97 0.35 -1.47 -7.78
C LYS A 97 -0.97 -1.41 -7.01
N SER A 98 -1.17 -0.40 -6.16
CA SER A 98 -2.33 -0.22 -5.30
C SER A 98 -3.56 0.26 -6.05
#